data_AF-A0A2J8PWQ8-F1
#
_entry.id   AF-A0A2J8PWQ8-F1
#
_cell.length_a   1.000
_cell.length_b   1.000
_cell.length_c   1.000
_cell.angle_alpha   90.00
_cell.angle_beta   90.00
_cell.angle_gamma   90.00
#
_symmetry.space_group_name_H-M   'P 1'
#
loop_
_entity.id
_entity.type
_entity.pdbx_description
1 polymer ?
#
loop_
_entity_poly.entity_id
_entity_poly.type
_entity_poly.pdbx_seq_one_letter_code
_entity_poly.pdbx_strand_id
1 'polypeptide(L)'
;MMPAERRLPLSFVLDVLEGRAQHPGVLYVQKQCSNLPTELPQLLPDLESHVPWASEALGKMPDAVNFWLGEAAAVTSLHKDHYENLYCVVSGEKHFLFHPPSDRPFIPYELYTPATYQLTEEGTFKVVDEEAMEK
;
A
#
# COMPACT_ATOMS: atom_id res chain seq x y z
N MET A 1 -8.70 2.67 10.84
CA MET A 1 -9.58 2.12 9.81
C MET A 1 -8.71 1.43 8.76
N MET A 2 -9.02 0.19 8.42
CA MET A 2 -8.28 -0.68 7.50
C MET A 2 -9.08 -0.92 6.21
N PRO A 3 -8.41 -1.09 5.06
CA PRO A 3 -9.07 -1.34 3.79
C PRO A 3 -9.73 -2.72 3.74
N ALA A 4 -10.73 -2.90 2.87
CA ALA A 4 -11.25 -4.21 2.53
C ALA A 4 -10.23 -4.98 1.68
N GLU A 5 -9.75 -6.13 2.16
CA GLU A 5 -8.82 -6.95 1.39
C GLU A 5 -9.56 -7.91 0.44
N ARG A 6 -9.03 -8.02 -0.78
CA ARG A 6 -9.53 -8.93 -1.82
C ARG A 6 -8.36 -9.52 -2.59
N ARG A 7 -8.46 -10.81 -2.94
CA ARG A 7 -7.57 -11.44 -3.92
C ARG A 7 -8.24 -11.36 -5.28
N LEU A 8 -7.64 -10.58 -6.18
CA LEU A 8 -8.12 -10.36 -7.54
C LEU A 8 -7.00 -10.71 -8.52
N PRO A 9 -7.31 -11.20 -9.73
CA PRO A 9 -6.30 -11.32 -10.77
C PRO A 9 -5.80 -9.93 -11.16
N LEU A 10 -4.50 -9.80 -11.41
CA LEU A 10 -3.91 -8.52 -11.83
C LEU A 10 -4.56 -7.97 -13.10
N SER A 11 -4.99 -8.84 -14.02
CA SER A 11 -5.72 -8.44 -15.23
C SER A 11 -7.01 -7.67 -14.92
N PHE A 12 -7.76 -8.07 -13.89
CA PHE A 12 -8.97 -7.35 -13.51
C PHE A 12 -8.65 -5.98 -12.91
N VAL A 13 -7.58 -5.88 -12.12
CA VAL A 13 -7.12 -4.58 -11.60
C VAL A 13 -6.75 -3.65 -12.77
N LEU A 14 -6.06 -4.17 -13.79
CA LEU A 14 -5.73 -3.44 -15.01
C LEU A 14 -6.99 -3.05 -15.80
N ASP A 15 -7.96 -3.95 -15.95
CA ASP A 15 -9.23 -3.65 -16.62
C ASP A 15 -9.98 -2.49 -15.93
N VAL A 16 -9.95 -2.41 -14.60
CA VAL A 16 -10.52 -1.29 -13.86
C VAL A 16 -9.74 0.01 -14.10
N LEU A 17 -8.40 -0.05 -14.02
CA LEU A 17 -7.53 1.12 -14.25
C LEU A 17 -7.64 1.66 -15.69
N GLU A 18 -7.84 0.79 -16.66
CA GLU A 18 -8.01 1.12 -18.08
C GLU A 18 -9.46 1.46 -18.46
N GLY A 19 -10.39 1.42 -17.50
CA GLY A 19 -11.81 1.72 -17.72
C GLY A 19 -12.59 0.66 -18.51
N ARG A 20 -12.06 -0.55 -18.62
CA ARG A 20 -12.69 -1.72 -19.28
C ARG A 20 -13.64 -2.48 -18.34
N ALA A 21 -13.44 -2.37 -17.03
CA ALA A 21 -14.30 -2.93 -16.00
C ALA A 21 -14.65 -1.87 -14.96
N GLN A 22 -15.71 -2.11 -14.19
CA GLN A 22 -16.11 -1.28 -13.06
C GLN A 22 -15.92 -2.04 -11.75
N HIS A 23 -15.53 -1.31 -10.70
CA HIS A 23 -15.45 -1.82 -9.34
C HIS A 23 -16.08 -0.78 -8.38
N PRO A 24 -16.84 -1.19 -7.36
CA PRO A 24 -17.60 -0.27 -6.51
C PRO A 24 -16.75 0.65 -5.62
N GLY A 25 -15.46 0.36 -5.47
CA GLY A 25 -14.53 1.21 -4.71
C GLY A 25 -13.16 1.31 -5.38
N VAL A 26 -12.29 2.09 -4.76
CA VAL A 26 -10.94 2.39 -5.26
C VAL A 26 -10.00 1.21 -5.02
N LEU A 27 -9.35 0.74 -6.08
CA LEU A 27 -8.38 -0.35 -6.05
C LEU A 27 -6.96 0.17 -5.90
N TYR A 28 -6.22 -0.49 -5.00
CA TYR A 28 -4.79 -0.24 -4.79
C TYR A 28 -4.07 -1.52 -4.37
N VAL A 29 -3.14 -2.00 -5.19
CA VAL A 29 -2.18 -3.04 -4.84
C VAL A 29 -1.09 -2.39 -3.99
N GLN A 30 -1.21 -2.53 -2.67
CA GLN A 30 -0.37 -1.81 -1.68
C GLN A 30 0.15 -2.67 -0.51
N LYS A 31 0.12 -3.99 -0.63
CA LYS A 31 0.49 -4.86 0.49
C LYS A 31 1.99 -4.74 0.81
N GLN A 32 2.31 -4.11 1.94
CA GLN A 32 3.69 -3.81 2.35
C GLN A 32 4.35 -4.96 3.14
N CYS A 33 4.32 -6.17 2.57
CA CYS A 33 4.87 -7.38 3.22
C CYS A 33 5.81 -8.14 2.27
N SER A 34 6.65 -7.40 1.52
CA SER A 34 7.48 -7.97 0.46
C SER A 34 6.62 -8.67 -0.61
N ASN A 35 5.56 -8.00 -1.07
CA ASN A 35 4.59 -8.59 -1.99
C ASN A 35 5.18 -8.84 -3.39
N LEU A 36 6.21 -8.12 -3.81
CA LEU A 36 6.82 -8.33 -5.13
C LEU A 36 7.41 -9.74 -5.28
N PRO A 37 8.38 -10.18 -4.45
CA PRO A 37 8.96 -11.51 -4.61
C PRO A 37 7.98 -12.65 -4.28
N THR A 38 6.93 -12.38 -3.49
CA THR A 38 6.00 -13.42 -3.02
C THR A 38 4.77 -13.58 -3.92
N GLU A 39 4.24 -12.50 -4.50
CA GLU A 39 3.01 -12.53 -5.31
C GLU A 39 3.27 -12.29 -6.80
N LEU A 40 4.40 -11.65 -7.18
CA LEU A 40 4.75 -11.30 -8.55
C LEU A 40 6.21 -11.65 -8.92
N PRO A 41 6.70 -12.87 -8.63
CA PRO A 41 8.11 -13.24 -8.83
C PRO A 41 8.58 -13.13 -10.29
N GLN A 42 7.66 -13.23 -11.25
CA GLN A 42 7.95 -13.08 -12.68
C GLN A 42 8.45 -11.69 -13.07
N LEU A 43 8.24 -10.66 -12.23
CA LEU A 43 8.73 -9.30 -12.48
C LEU A 43 10.14 -9.07 -11.93
N LEU A 44 10.66 -9.98 -11.10
CA LEU A 44 11.97 -9.81 -10.47
C LEU A 44 13.14 -9.63 -11.46
N PRO A 45 13.17 -10.30 -12.63
CA PRO A 45 14.26 -10.09 -13.59
C PRO A 45 14.34 -8.67 -14.17
N ASP A 46 13.26 -7.89 -14.09
CA ASP A 46 13.19 -6.54 -14.64
C ASP A 46 13.74 -5.46 -13.69
N LEU A 47 14.18 -5.86 -12.50
CA LEU A 47 14.56 -4.96 -11.41
C LEU A 47 15.61 -5.59 -10.50
N GLU A 48 16.29 -4.75 -9.72
CA GLU A 48 17.24 -5.24 -8.72
C GLU A 48 16.50 -5.66 -7.44
N SER A 49 16.96 -6.73 -6.79
CA SER A 49 16.39 -7.21 -5.52
C SER A 49 16.74 -6.30 -4.32
N HIS A 50 17.72 -5.42 -4.49
CA HIS A 50 18.12 -4.38 -3.55
C HIS A 50 18.86 -3.27 -4.29
N VAL A 51 19.09 -2.13 -3.63
CA VAL A 51 19.87 -1.02 -4.21
C VAL A 51 21.32 -1.10 -3.69
N PRO A 52 22.32 -1.46 -4.51
CA PRO A 52 23.65 -1.85 -4.02
C PRO A 52 24.34 -0.81 -3.15
N TRP A 53 24.36 0.45 -3.58
CA TRP A 53 25.01 1.55 -2.84
C TRP A 53 24.35 1.80 -1.48
N ALA A 54 23.03 1.64 -1.39
CA ALA A 54 22.30 1.87 -0.16
C ALA A 54 22.50 0.72 0.83
N SER A 55 22.52 -0.51 0.33
CA SER A 55 22.84 -1.68 1.14
C SER A 55 24.26 -1.61 1.71
N GLU A 56 25.22 -1.14 0.92
CA GLU A 56 26.58 -0.87 1.38
C GLU A 56 26.60 0.22 2.47
N ALA A 57 25.96 1.37 2.21
CA ALA A 57 25.94 2.50 3.15
C ALA A 57 25.24 2.19 4.48
N LEU A 58 24.14 1.44 4.44
CA LEU A 58 23.36 1.04 5.62
C LEU A 58 23.90 -0.23 6.29
N GLY A 59 24.85 -0.92 5.66
CA GLY A 59 25.42 -2.17 6.15
C GLY A 59 24.42 -3.32 6.26
N LYS A 60 23.34 -3.30 5.46
CA LYS A 60 22.26 -4.31 5.52
C LYS A 60 21.51 -4.45 4.19
N MET A 61 20.86 -5.60 3.99
CA MET A 61 19.91 -5.83 2.89
C MET A 61 18.52 -5.26 3.25
N PRO A 62 17.66 -4.96 2.25
CA PRO A 62 16.29 -4.51 2.52
C PRO A 62 15.48 -5.60 3.21
N ASP A 63 14.67 -5.20 4.20
CA ASP A 63 13.75 -6.11 4.89
C ASP A 63 12.56 -6.53 4.01
N ALA A 64 12.19 -5.68 3.04
CA ALA A 64 11.07 -5.92 2.13
C ALA A 64 11.30 -5.24 0.77
N VAL A 65 10.78 -5.86 -0.29
CA VAL A 65 10.67 -5.25 -1.63
C VAL A 65 9.20 -5.26 -2.03
N ASN A 66 8.61 -4.07 -2.13
CA ASN A 66 7.17 -3.91 -2.34
C ASN A 66 6.85 -3.42 -3.76
N PHE A 67 5.83 -4.01 -4.37
CA PHE A 67 5.22 -3.57 -5.62
C PHE A 67 3.96 -2.75 -5.34
N TRP A 68 3.81 -1.66 -6.09
CA TRP A 68 2.72 -0.71 -5.94
C TRP A 68 2.06 -0.42 -7.30
N LEU A 69 0.74 -0.55 -7.35
CA LEU A 69 -0.09 -0.19 -8.51
C LEU A 69 -1.49 0.19 -8.04
N GLY A 70 -1.98 1.38 -8.37
CA GLY A 70 -3.31 1.81 -7.91
C GLY A 70 -3.90 2.92 -8.73
N GLU A 71 -5.18 3.19 -8.46
CA GLU A 71 -5.92 4.31 -9.04
C GLU A 71 -5.41 5.65 -8.54
N ALA A 72 -5.62 6.72 -9.32
CA ALA A 72 -5.25 8.07 -8.94
C ALA A 72 -5.96 8.56 -7.65
N ALA A 73 -7.15 8.00 -7.36
CA ALA A 73 -7.90 8.29 -6.14
C ALA A 73 -7.34 7.58 -4.88
N ALA A 74 -6.39 6.65 -5.02
CA ALA A 74 -5.80 5.95 -3.90
C ALA A 74 -4.76 6.83 -3.17
N VAL A 75 -5.14 7.31 -1.99
CA VAL A 75 -4.32 8.19 -1.15
C VAL A 75 -3.92 7.47 0.14
N THR A 76 -2.62 7.44 0.42
CA THR A 76 -2.09 7.02 1.72
C THR A 76 -2.09 8.24 2.65
N SER A 77 -2.76 8.12 3.80
CA SER A 77 -2.82 9.19 4.80
C SER A 77 -1.46 9.44 5.47
N LEU A 78 -1.33 10.58 6.15
CA LEU A 78 -0.10 10.91 6.89
C LEU A 78 0.22 9.83 7.92
N HIS A 79 1.43 9.29 7.84
CA HIS A 79 1.97 8.30 8.75
C HIS A 79 3.50 8.41 8.79
N LYS A 80 4.13 7.58 9.62
CA LYS A 80 5.58 7.41 9.65
C LYS A 80 5.91 5.93 9.73
N ASP A 81 7.02 5.55 9.12
CA ASP A 81 7.58 4.21 9.18
C ASP A 81 8.88 4.22 10.01
N HIS A 82 9.29 3.03 10.45
CA HIS A 82 10.57 2.83 11.13
C HIS A 82 11.62 2.25 10.17
N TYR A 83 11.51 2.58 8.88
CA TYR A 83 12.36 2.07 7.80
C TYR A 83 13.05 3.20 7.05
N GLU A 84 14.26 2.91 6.58
CA GLU A 84 14.91 3.70 5.52
C GLU A 84 14.28 3.30 4.18
N ASN A 85 13.44 4.18 3.61
CA ASN A 85 12.63 3.87 2.44
C ASN A 85 13.23 4.46 1.15
N LEU A 86 13.49 3.61 0.16
CA LEU A 86 13.86 4.02 -1.20
C LEU A 86 12.66 3.79 -2.12
N TYR A 87 11.94 4.88 -2.43
CA TYR A 87 10.75 4.82 -3.27
C TYR A 87 11.09 5.07 -4.74
N CYS A 88 10.96 4.03 -5.57
CA CYS A 88 11.26 4.09 -7.00
C CYS A 88 9.98 4.14 -7.83
N VAL A 89 9.76 5.22 -8.59
CA VAL A 89 8.64 5.32 -9.53
C VAL A 89 9.08 4.80 -10.89
N VAL A 90 8.46 3.71 -11.36
CA VAL A 90 8.74 3.10 -12.67
C VAL A 90 7.91 3.77 -13.78
N SER A 91 6.66 4.12 -13.50
CA SER A 91 5.75 4.78 -14.44
C SER A 91 4.77 5.69 -13.69
N GLY A 92 4.41 6.82 -14.30
CA GLY A 92 3.57 7.85 -13.70
C GLY A 92 4.34 8.75 -12.72
N GLU A 93 3.65 9.25 -11.71
CA GLU A 93 4.21 10.17 -10.71
C GLU A 93 3.71 9.80 -9.30
N LYS A 94 4.53 10.11 -8.28
CA LYS A 94 4.08 10.13 -6.89
C LYS A 94 4.35 11.49 -6.27
N HIS A 95 3.30 12.05 -5.67
CA HIS A 95 3.36 13.30 -4.94
C HIS A 95 3.46 13.01 -3.45
N PHE A 96 4.55 13.45 -2.82
CA PHE A 96 4.78 13.29 -1.39
C PHE A 96 4.65 14.64 -0.69
N LEU A 97 4.01 14.62 0.48
CA LEU A 97 4.06 15.71 1.45
C LEU A 97 4.79 15.18 2.68
N PHE A 98 5.90 15.83 3.03
CA PHE A 98 6.76 15.41 4.13
C PHE A 98 6.66 16.36 5.31
N HIS A 99 6.69 15.78 6.51
CA HIS A 99 6.97 16.47 7.76
C HIS A 99 8.21 15.83 8.42
N PRO A 100 9.19 16.61 8.87
CA PRO A 100 10.29 16.06 9.64
C PRO A 100 9.77 15.49 10.99
N PRO A 101 10.45 14.51 11.60
CA PRO A 101 10.05 13.97 12.90
C PRO A 101 9.94 15.03 14.01
N SER A 102 10.69 16.12 13.91
CA SER A 102 10.65 17.26 14.83
C SER A 102 9.35 18.06 14.80
N ASP A 103 8.53 17.92 13.75
CA ASP A 103 7.20 18.54 13.68
C ASP A 103 6.17 17.83 14.55
N ARG A 104 6.53 16.69 15.18
CA ARG A 104 5.63 15.89 16.02
C ARG A 104 4.81 16.73 17.03
N PRO A 105 5.35 17.76 17.73
CA PRO A 105 4.55 18.58 18.64
C PRO A 105 3.36 19.31 17.97
N PHE A 106 3.40 19.52 16.66
CA PHE A 106 2.37 20.20 15.88
C PHE A 106 1.45 19.25 15.11
N ILE A 107 1.74 17.94 15.10
CA ILE A 107 0.93 16.92 14.43
C ILE A 107 0.05 16.22 15.49
N PRO A 108 -1.29 16.31 15.40
CA PRO A 108 -2.19 15.67 16.37
C PRO A 108 -2.11 14.15 16.26
N TYR A 109 -2.24 13.48 17.39
CA TYR A 109 -2.38 12.04 17.50
C TYR A 109 -3.51 11.75 18.48
N GLU A 110 -4.42 10.87 18.10
CA GLU A 110 -5.54 10.42 18.90
C GLU A 110 -5.59 8.89 18.89
N LEU A 111 -6.28 8.32 19.88
CA LEU A 111 -6.56 6.90 19.93
C LEU A 111 -7.90 6.64 19.23
N TYR A 112 -7.95 5.63 18.37
CA TYR A 112 -9.14 5.22 17.65
C TYR A 112 -9.36 3.71 17.80
N THR A 113 -10.62 3.30 17.88
CA THR A 113 -11.00 1.89 17.75
C THR A 113 -10.68 1.41 16.34
N PRO A 114 -9.95 0.29 16.17
CA PRO A 114 -9.67 -0.27 14.86
C PRO A 114 -10.94 -0.87 14.24
N ALA A 115 -11.06 -0.68 12.93
CA ALA A 115 -12.20 -1.15 12.15
C ALA A 115 -11.77 -1.38 10.71
N THR A 116 -12.43 -2.28 10.01
CA THR A 116 -12.11 -2.69 8.64
C THR A 116 -13.31 -2.48 7.72
N TYR A 117 -13.08 -2.02 6.50
CA TYR A 117 -14.13 -2.00 5.49
C TYR A 117 -14.50 -3.41 5.05
N GLN A 118 -15.80 -3.67 4.91
CA GLN A 118 -16.34 -4.85 4.25
C GLN A 118 -17.15 -4.43 3.03
N LEU A 119 -16.76 -4.95 1.87
CA LEU A 119 -17.56 -4.82 0.65
C LEU A 119 -18.63 -5.93 0.63
N THR A 120 -19.90 -5.54 0.55
CA THR A 120 -21.05 -6.44 0.52
C THR A 120 -21.32 -6.97 -0.90
N GLU A 121 -22.17 -8.00 -1.02
CA GLU A 121 -22.58 -8.55 -2.32
C GLU A 121 -23.37 -7.54 -3.16
N GLU A 122 -24.05 -6.59 -2.51
CA GLU A 122 -24.76 -5.48 -3.18
C GLU A 122 -23.82 -4.36 -3.67
N GLY A 123 -22.51 -4.51 -3.50
CA GLY A 123 -21.52 -3.52 -3.93
C GLY A 123 -21.41 -2.30 -3.00
N THR A 124 -21.82 -2.43 -1.75
CA THR A 124 -21.75 -1.34 -0.74
C THR A 124 -20.64 -1.57 0.29
N PHE A 125 -20.13 -0.51 0.91
CA PHE A 125 -19.12 -0.62 1.96
C PHE A 125 -19.73 -0.45 3.35
N LYS A 126 -19.39 -1.35 4.27
CA LYS A 126 -19.70 -1.27 5.71
C LYS A 126 -18.42 -1.15 6.52
N VAL A 127 -18.48 -0.46 7.64
CA VAL A 127 -17.38 -0.40 8.63
C VAL A 127 -17.68 -1.41 9.71
N VAL A 128 -16.70 -2.27 10.02
CA VAL A 128 -16.83 -3.30 11.06
C VAL A 128 -15.68 -3.14 12.05
N ASP A 129 -15.99 -2.87 13.31
CA ASP A 129 -15.02 -2.77 14.39
C ASP A 129 -14.34 -4.13 14.62
N GLU A 130 -13.03 -4.14 14.86
CA GLU A 130 -12.29 -5.40 15.04
C GLU A 130 -12.71 -6.15 16.32
N GLU A 131 -13.19 -5.44 17.36
CA GLU A 131 -13.76 -6.07 18.57
C GLU A 131 -15.00 -6.93 18.28
N ALA A 132 -15.71 -6.67 17.18
CA ALA A 132 -16.89 -7.42 16.77
C ALA A 132 -16.54 -8.66 15.92
N MET A 133 -15.30 -8.81 15.45
CA MET A 133 -14.86 -9.98 14.66
C MET A 133 -14.36 -11.15 15.53
N GLU A 134 -14.09 -10.93 16.82
CA GLU A 134 -13.67 -11.98 17.77
C GLU A 134 -14.84 -12.68 18.51
N LYS A 135 -16.09 -12.43 18.13
CA LYS A 135 -17.29 -13.10 18.68
C LYS A 135 -18.08 -13.81 17.60
#